data_AF-A0AAW0CA53-F1
#
_entry.id   AF-A0AAW0CA53-F1
#
_cell.length_a   1.000
_cell.length_b   1.000
_cell.length_c   1.000
_cell.angle_alpha   90.00
_cell.angle_beta   90.00
_cell.angle_gamma   90.00
#
_symmetry.space_group_name_H-M   'P 1'
#
loop_
_entity.id
_entity.type
_entity.pdbx_description
1 polymer ?
#
loop_
_entity_poly.entity_id
_entity_poly.type
_entity_poly.pdbx_seq_one_letter_code
_entity_poly.pdbx_strand_id
1 'polypeptide(L)'
;MTSQQPPQRPSLKVRETRFGILPHTLLAPIFDALPIEALLKARLTSRLFNDEFQSYKRITFSDERLYGQFFDQKGDIERFRAVQAECEALVSGSSLTLLLSRSHHQPGDLDVFIRAPFAANMTTLLTSTGFRLPLKQADDGEDDTRSLDPFQPCSTDTSLSDLGNGGNGNTTAYNRDLDAGIQRVLTFVNGQNQKIQLIITRTEPIDVILGFYCTAVLNIATANRIVSLYPNTTFVRKEAVYLKKWTAATLRAKTKYEKRGWTSVSMISAEACTNYYHELSSKIRWLGDRHCWTVDFRPIPGIKDDNYASLTVTSWNIQCPAPDSVQLTRTNMHCDFLKKPLTITRESEKKLWTYLCFGTIEPTSLEQALEGLAIGERTAAVRHEKRLDTKRSRAYGPDSVQDEAVRFLRDLYPVLDDVARKDDILREMFNRFRLTRMTYESAPEKLLQPTGHVVTQILQCIEDVKNTGHCDQPWSLQTMAITS
;
A
#
# COMPACT_ATOMS: atom_id res chain seq x y z
N MET A 1 -18.86 -4.74 -76.89
CA MET A 1 -18.95 -4.24 -75.50
C MET A 1 -18.17 -5.19 -74.60
N THR A 2 -16.85 -5.00 -74.52
CA THR A 2 -15.93 -5.78 -73.69
C THR A 2 -15.67 -4.99 -72.42
N SER A 3 -16.27 -5.44 -71.31
CA SER A 3 -16.10 -4.87 -69.98
C SER A 3 -14.66 -5.12 -69.50
N GLN A 4 -13.86 -4.07 -69.42
CA GLN A 4 -12.54 -4.12 -68.79
C GLN A 4 -12.72 -4.03 -67.28
N GLN A 5 -12.38 -5.12 -66.57
CA GLN A 5 -12.26 -5.09 -65.11
C GLN A 5 -11.05 -4.24 -64.70
N PRO A 6 -11.19 -3.40 -63.65
CA PRO A 6 -10.08 -2.60 -63.15
C PRO A 6 -8.98 -3.50 -62.54
N PRO A 7 -7.70 -3.10 -62.65
CA PRO A 7 -6.58 -3.89 -62.15
C PRO A 7 -6.68 -4.06 -60.64
N GLN A 8 -6.74 -5.32 -60.18
CA GLN A 8 -6.68 -5.65 -58.76
C GLN A 8 -5.34 -5.17 -58.20
N ARG A 9 -5.39 -4.28 -57.20
CA ARG A 9 -4.20 -3.88 -56.44
C ARG A 9 -3.58 -5.13 -55.80
N PRO A 10 -2.28 -5.38 -55.96
CA PRO A 10 -1.62 -6.49 -55.29
C PRO A 10 -1.79 -6.30 -53.79
N SER A 11 -2.55 -7.21 -53.15
CA SER A 11 -2.61 -7.28 -51.70
C SER A 11 -1.18 -7.57 -51.24
N LEU A 12 -0.52 -6.59 -50.62
CA LEU A 12 0.65 -6.84 -49.81
C LEU A 12 0.18 -7.78 -48.69
N LYS A 13 0.35 -9.09 -48.91
CA LYS A 13 0.44 -10.04 -47.81
C LYS A 13 1.69 -9.60 -47.06
N VAL A 14 1.51 -8.75 -46.05
CA VAL A 14 2.47 -8.60 -44.98
C VAL A 14 2.64 -10.03 -44.49
N ARG A 15 3.72 -10.68 -44.95
CA ARG A 15 4.24 -11.86 -44.26
C ARG A 15 4.44 -11.32 -42.86
N GLU A 16 3.59 -11.75 -41.93
CA GLU A 16 3.96 -11.77 -40.53
C GLU A 16 5.28 -12.52 -40.49
N THR A 17 6.37 -11.79 -40.60
CA THR A 17 7.63 -12.19 -40.02
C THR A 17 7.28 -12.30 -38.55
N ARG A 18 6.85 -13.52 -38.17
CA ARG A 18 7.03 -14.05 -36.84
C ARG A 18 8.52 -13.87 -36.60
N PHE A 19 8.93 -12.69 -36.13
CA PHE A 19 10.13 -12.56 -35.34
C PHE A 19 9.93 -13.63 -34.29
N GLY A 20 10.62 -14.77 -34.50
CA GLY A 20 10.51 -15.90 -33.60
C GLY A 20 10.75 -15.33 -32.22
N ILE A 21 9.77 -15.52 -31.34
CA ILE A 21 9.87 -15.09 -29.96
C ILE A 21 11.22 -15.61 -29.49
N LEU A 22 12.14 -14.70 -29.18
CA LEU A 22 13.45 -15.08 -28.68
C LEU A 22 13.19 -15.98 -27.47
N PRO A 23 13.79 -17.19 -27.40
CA PRO A 23 13.62 -18.06 -26.26
C PRO A 23 13.81 -17.28 -24.95
N HIS A 24 12.98 -17.55 -23.95
CA HIS A 24 13.04 -16.86 -22.65
C HIS A 24 14.46 -16.86 -22.06
N THR A 25 15.25 -17.90 -22.34
CA THR A 25 16.67 -18.01 -21.96
C THR A 25 17.55 -16.89 -22.52
N LEU A 26 17.21 -16.31 -23.68
CA LEU A 26 17.90 -15.17 -24.27
C LEU A 26 17.36 -13.82 -23.78
N LEU A 27 16.06 -13.74 -23.45
CA LEU A 27 15.45 -12.49 -22.96
C LEU A 27 15.74 -12.22 -21.49
N ALA A 28 15.88 -13.26 -20.66
CA ALA A 28 16.10 -13.08 -19.23
C ALA A 28 17.37 -12.25 -18.89
N PRO A 29 18.55 -12.48 -19.51
CA PRO A 29 19.71 -11.62 -19.29
C PRO A 29 19.50 -10.16 -19.71
N ILE A 30 18.75 -9.93 -20.79
CA ILE A 30 18.40 -8.57 -21.24
C ILE A 30 17.52 -7.90 -20.19
N PHE A 31 16.52 -8.60 -19.68
CA PHE A 31 15.64 -8.06 -18.65
C PHE A 31 16.36 -7.83 -17.31
N ASP A 32 17.26 -8.73 -16.91
CA ASP A 32 18.11 -8.57 -15.71
C ASP A 32 19.01 -7.32 -15.81
N ALA A 33 19.50 -6.99 -17.02
CA ALA A 33 20.31 -5.80 -17.27
C ALA A 33 19.50 -4.49 -17.27
N LEU A 34 18.17 -4.54 -17.46
CA LEU A 34 17.32 -3.35 -17.51
C LEU A 34 16.91 -2.90 -16.09
N PRO A 35 16.92 -1.59 -15.79
CA PRO A 35 16.27 -1.05 -14.60
C PRO A 35 14.79 -1.44 -14.55
N ILE A 36 14.24 -1.61 -13.34
CA ILE A 36 12.85 -2.04 -13.18
C ILE A 36 11.87 -1.04 -13.82
N GLU A 37 12.18 0.26 -13.78
CA GLU A 37 11.40 1.30 -14.44
C GLU A 37 11.36 1.12 -15.97
N ALA A 38 12.51 0.78 -16.58
CA ALA A 38 12.59 0.53 -18.01
C ALA A 38 11.75 -0.68 -18.40
N LEU A 39 11.77 -1.75 -17.60
CA LEU A 39 10.89 -2.91 -17.80
C LEU A 39 9.41 -2.54 -17.70
N LEU A 40 9.04 -1.74 -16.69
CA LEU A 40 7.67 -1.29 -16.47
C LEU A 40 7.15 -0.39 -17.59
N LYS A 41 8.02 0.42 -18.22
CA LYS A 41 7.69 1.21 -19.42
C LYS A 41 7.63 0.32 -20.67
N ALA A 42 8.60 -0.58 -20.85
CA ALA A 42 8.70 -1.42 -22.03
C ALA A 42 7.48 -2.36 -22.18
N ARG A 43 6.94 -2.90 -21.09
CA ARG A 43 5.68 -3.69 -21.14
C ARG A 43 4.47 -2.91 -21.67
N LEU A 44 4.48 -1.57 -21.62
CA LEU A 44 3.39 -0.75 -22.13
C LEU A 44 3.49 -0.54 -23.65
N THR A 45 4.64 -0.86 -24.27
CA THR A 45 4.87 -0.58 -25.70
C THR A 45 4.24 -1.64 -26.62
N SER A 46 4.06 -2.87 -26.16
CA SER A 46 3.51 -3.97 -26.96
C SER A 46 2.94 -5.09 -26.09
N ARG A 47 1.87 -5.75 -26.56
CA ARG A 47 1.31 -6.96 -25.93
C ARG A 47 2.34 -8.08 -25.84
N LEU A 48 3.13 -8.28 -26.91
CA LEU A 48 4.18 -9.30 -26.93
C LEU A 48 5.22 -9.04 -25.84
N PHE A 49 5.68 -7.80 -25.69
CA PHE A 49 6.64 -7.45 -24.65
C PHE A 49 6.04 -7.60 -23.25
N ASN A 50 4.75 -7.26 -23.07
CA ASN A 50 4.06 -7.51 -21.82
C ASN A 50 4.01 -9.01 -21.49
N ASP A 51 3.68 -9.88 -22.45
CA ASP A 51 3.60 -11.33 -22.24
C ASP A 51 4.97 -11.92 -21.87
N GLU A 52 6.04 -11.47 -22.54
CA GLU A 52 7.42 -11.84 -22.19
C GLU A 52 7.82 -11.33 -20.80
N PHE A 53 7.46 -10.09 -20.47
CA PHE A 53 7.69 -9.54 -19.14
C PHE A 53 6.93 -10.32 -18.06
N GLN A 54 5.70 -10.78 -18.31
CA GLN A 54 4.97 -11.62 -17.37
C GLN A 54 5.65 -13.00 -17.19
N SER A 55 6.16 -13.59 -18.27
CA SER A 55 6.93 -14.84 -18.21
C SER A 55 8.21 -14.68 -17.39
N TYR A 56 8.95 -13.60 -17.64
CA TYR A 56 10.13 -13.23 -16.87
C TYR A 56 9.79 -12.98 -15.40
N LYS A 57 8.72 -12.24 -15.11
CA LYS A 57 8.27 -11.99 -13.73
C LYS A 57 8.03 -13.31 -12.99
N ARG A 58 7.36 -14.28 -13.62
CA ARG A 58 7.09 -15.60 -13.01
C ARG A 58 8.34 -16.39 -12.70
N ILE A 59 9.37 -16.31 -13.55
CA ILE A 59 10.63 -17.06 -13.38
C ILE A 59 11.58 -16.35 -12.41
N THR A 60 11.68 -15.03 -12.52
CA THR A 60 12.63 -14.20 -11.77
C THR A 60 12.25 -14.04 -10.31
N PHE A 61 10.95 -14.01 -10.00
CA PHE A 61 10.41 -13.83 -8.65
C PHE A 61 9.68 -15.09 -8.17
N SER A 62 10.16 -16.27 -8.59
CA SER A 62 9.55 -17.55 -8.27
C SER A 62 9.92 -18.04 -6.87
N ASP A 63 9.13 -18.97 -6.34
CA ASP A 63 9.41 -19.64 -5.08
C ASP A 63 10.67 -20.50 -5.16
N GLU A 64 11.00 -21.08 -6.33
CA GLU A 64 12.27 -21.80 -6.51
C GLU A 64 13.49 -20.88 -6.41
N ARG A 65 13.40 -19.64 -6.90
CA ARG A 65 14.50 -18.69 -6.73
C ARG A 65 14.64 -18.22 -5.28
N LEU A 66 13.53 -18.09 -4.56
CA LEU A 66 13.56 -17.69 -3.15
C LEU A 66 14.09 -18.82 -2.25
N TYR A 67 13.55 -20.04 -2.43
CA TYR A 67 13.73 -21.15 -1.50
C TYR A 67 14.71 -22.22 -1.99
N GLY A 68 14.97 -22.33 -3.30
CA GLY A 68 15.81 -23.38 -3.88
C GLY A 68 17.28 -23.32 -3.47
N GLN A 69 17.72 -22.21 -2.89
CA GLN A 69 19.04 -22.11 -2.26
C GLN A 69 19.07 -22.61 -0.81
N PHE A 70 17.95 -23.08 -0.25
CA PHE A 70 17.87 -23.62 1.11
C PHE A 70 17.37 -25.07 1.08
N PHE A 71 16.61 -25.45 0.07
CA PHE A 71 16.04 -26.79 -0.08
C PHE A 71 16.54 -27.44 -1.37
N ASP A 72 17.17 -28.61 -1.24
CA ASP A 72 17.72 -29.36 -2.37
C ASP A 72 16.63 -29.95 -3.26
N GLN A 73 15.50 -30.33 -2.67
CA GLN A 73 14.40 -30.98 -3.38
C GLN A 73 13.22 -30.03 -3.55
N LYS A 74 12.65 -30.01 -4.75
CA LYS A 74 11.41 -29.26 -5.04
C LYS A 74 10.26 -29.65 -4.10
N GLY A 75 10.18 -30.93 -3.72
CA GLY A 75 9.19 -31.41 -2.77
C GLY A 75 9.31 -30.78 -1.38
N ASP A 76 10.54 -30.44 -0.95
CA ASP A 76 10.75 -29.78 0.34
C ASP A 76 10.31 -28.31 0.31
N ILE A 77 10.44 -27.62 -0.83
CA ILE A 77 9.88 -26.26 -1.01
C ILE A 77 8.35 -26.30 -0.88
N GLU A 78 7.70 -27.27 -1.53
CA GLU A 78 6.23 -27.42 -1.45
C GLU A 78 5.77 -27.76 -0.03
N ARG A 79 6.48 -28.66 0.67
CA ARG A 79 6.24 -28.96 2.10
C ARG A 79 6.46 -27.75 3.00
N PHE A 80 7.52 -26.97 2.75
CA PHE A 80 7.79 -25.73 3.46
C PHE A 80 6.68 -24.71 3.31
N ARG A 81 6.27 -24.44 2.06
CA ARG A 81 5.18 -23.51 1.80
C ARG A 81 3.85 -24.03 2.37
N ALA A 82 3.63 -25.35 2.42
CA ALA A 82 2.44 -25.91 3.04
C ALA A 82 2.38 -25.64 4.55
N VAL A 83 3.47 -25.93 5.29
CA VAL A 83 3.56 -25.62 6.72
C VAL A 83 3.54 -24.11 6.96
N GLN A 84 4.14 -23.33 6.06
CA GLN A 84 4.08 -21.87 6.09
C GLN A 84 2.64 -21.35 6.02
N ALA A 85 1.80 -21.95 5.15
CA ALA A 85 0.38 -21.60 5.02
C ALA A 85 -0.42 -21.99 6.26
N GLU A 86 -0.19 -23.18 6.80
CA GLU A 86 -0.86 -23.69 8.01
C GLU A 86 -0.54 -22.85 9.24
N CYS A 87 0.70 -22.39 9.36
CA CYS A 87 1.19 -21.64 10.52
C CYS A 87 1.05 -20.12 10.39
N GLU A 88 0.46 -19.64 9.29
CA GLU A 88 0.46 -18.21 8.90
C GLU A 88 1.87 -17.57 8.95
N ALA A 89 2.92 -18.33 8.67
CA ALA A 89 4.29 -17.87 8.77
C ALA A 89 4.66 -16.96 7.60
N LEU A 90 5.50 -15.96 7.85
CA LEU A 90 5.97 -14.99 6.86
C LEU A 90 7.47 -15.11 6.68
N VAL A 91 7.93 -15.02 5.43
CA VAL A 91 9.35 -14.84 5.11
C VAL A 91 9.61 -13.37 4.84
N SER A 92 10.69 -12.82 5.37
CA SER A 92 11.06 -11.42 5.16
C SER A 92 12.57 -11.24 5.09
N GLY A 93 13.04 -10.02 5.30
CA GLY A 93 14.45 -9.71 5.47
C GLY A 93 15.25 -9.73 4.18
N SER A 94 16.51 -10.14 4.31
CA SER A 94 17.52 -9.79 3.32
C SER A 94 17.46 -10.65 2.06
N SER A 95 17.11 -11.94 2.19
CA SER A 95 16.85 -12.85 1.06
C SER A 95 15.79 -12.30 0.10
N LEU A 96 14.65 -11.89 0.65
CA LEU A 96 13.53 -11.41 -0.15
C LEU A 96 13.83 -10.08 -0.85
N THR A 97 14.56 -9.20 -0.16
CA THR A 97 15.03 -7.92 -0.72
C THR A 97 15.97 -8.14 -1.89
N LEU A 98 16.87 -9.12 -1.80
CA LEU A 98 17.80 -9.47 -2.87
C LEU A 98 17.07 -10.04 -4.09
N LEU A 99 16.09 -10.93 -3.87
CA LEU A 99 15.24 -11.46 -4.94
C LEU A 99 14.49 -10.34 -5.68
N LEU A 100 13.78 -9.47 -4.95
CA LEU A 100 12.98 -8.38 -5.54
C LEU A 100 13.83 -7.30 -6.21
N SER A 101 15.04 -7.07 -5.70
CA SER A 101 16.00 -6.17 -6.34
C SER A 101 16.74 -6.78 -7.53
N ARG A 102 16.50 -8.07 -7.83
CA ARG A 102 17.19 -8.86 -8.87
C ARG A 102 18.71 -8.85 -8.70
N SER A 103 19.14 -8.84 -7.45
CA SER A 103 20.55 -8.78 -7.11
C SER A 103 21.15 -10.19 -7.15
N HIS A 104 22.32 -10.34 -7.76
CA HIS A 104 23.06 -11.61 -7.82
C HIS A 104 23.78 -11.97 -6.51
N HIS A 105 23.64 -11.15 -5.46
CA HIS A 105 24.24 -11.47 -4.17
C HIS A 105 23.53 -12.68 -3.56
N GLN A 106 24.30 -13.70 -3.19
CA GLN A 106 23.76 -14.80 -2.41
C GLN A 106 23.34 -14.29 -1.02
N PRO A 107 22.08 -14.48 -0.61
CA PRO A 107 21.67 -14.22 0.76
C PRO A 107 22.41 -15.12 1.74
N GLY A 108 22.70 -14.60 2.94
CA GLY A 108 23.32 -15.40 3.99
C GLY A 108 22.33 -16.28 4.76
N ASP A 109 21.07 -15.87 4.82
CA ASP A 109 20.03 -16.43 5.68
C ASP A 109 18.61 -16.26 5.12
N LEU A 110 17.71 -17.18 5.46
CA LEU A 110 16.26 -17.06 5.28
C LEU A 110 15.60 -16.69 6.61
N ASP A 111 14.98 -15.52 6.69
CA ASP A 111 14.29 -15.06 7.90
C ASP A 111 12.82 -15.49 7.85
N VAL A 112 12.41 -16.41 8.73
CA VAL A 112 11.06 -16.96 8.83
C VAL A 112 10.40 -16.52 10.13
N PHE A 113 9.39 -15.67 10.06
CA PHE A 113 8.61 -15.15 11.18
C PHE A 113 7.39 -16.04 11.41
N ILE A 114 7.25 -16.53 12.64
CA ILE A 114 6.16 -17.44 13.03
C ILE A 114 5.67 -17.11 14.42
N ARG A 115 4.39 -17.34 14.71
CA ARG A 115 3.88 -17.22 16.09
C ARG A 115 4.35 -18.38 16.94
N ALA A 116 4.58 -18.14 18.22
CA ALA A 116 5.01 -19.16 19.18
C ALA A 116 4.20 -20.47 19.17
N PRO A 117 2.85 -20.48 19.10
CA PRO A 117 2.07 -21.71 19.11
C PRO A 117 2.36 -22.64 17.91
N PHE A 118 2.91 -22.10 16.82
CA PHE A 118 3.15 -22.86 15.58
C PHE A 118 4.64 -23.17 15.34
N ALA A 119 5.54 -22.69 16.20
CA ALA A 119 6.98 -22.85 16.04
C ALA A 119 7.42 -24.34 16.03
N ALA A 120 6.71 -25.19 16.77
CA ALA A 120 6.97 -26.63 16.79
C ALA A 120 6.78 -27.28 15.41
N ASN A 121 5.70 -26.94 14.69
CA ASN A 121 5.40 -27.49 13.36
C ASN A 121 6.51 -27.16 12.36
N MET A 122 6.94 -25.89 12.33
CA MET A 122 8.03 -25.45 11.46
C MET A 122 9.37 -26.09 11.85
N THR A 123 9.65 -26.24 13.14
CA THR A 123 10.86 -26.91 13.64
C THR A 123 10.92 -28.38 13.22
N THR A 124 9.81 -29.11 13.36
CA THR A 124 9.70 -30.50 12.93
C THR A 124 9.92 -30.63 11.43
N LEU A 125 9.32 -29.75 10.62
CA LEU A 125 9.55 -29.72 9.19
C LEU A 125 11.04 -29.52 8.88
N LEU A 126 11.65 -28.44 9.37
CA LEU A 126 13.04 -28.10 9.07
C LEU A 126 13.99 -29.23 9.45
N THR A 127 13.75 -29.87 10.60
CA THR A 127 14.53 -31.03 11.04
C THR A 127 14.36 -32.22 10.11
N SER A 128 13.12 -32.49 9.66
CA SER A 128 12.83 -33.56 8.71
C SER A 128 13.43 -33.33 7.31
N THR A 129 13.69 -32.09 6.93
CA THR A 129 14.36 -31.72 5.66
C THR A 129 15.88 -31.61 5.80
N GLY A 130 16.44 -32.10 6.91
CA GLY A 130 17.89 -32.21 7.11
C GLY A 130 18.56 -30.97 7.74
N PHE A 131 17.80 -29.94 8.10
CA PHE A 131 18.35 -28.86 8.92
C PHE A 131 18.54 -29.31 10.36
N ARG A 132 19.53 -28.72 11.03
CA ARG A 132 19.83 -29.00 12.43
C ARG A 132 19.96 -27.68 13.17
N LEU A 133 19.48 -27.66 14.41
CA LEU A 133 19.91 -26.63 15.35
C LEU A 133 21.37 -26.92 15.69
N PRO A 134 22.29 -25.97 15.49
CA PRO A 134 23.64 -26.11 15.99
C PRO A 134 23.55 -26.47 17.47
N LEU A 135 24.11 -27.63 17.84
CA LEU A 135 24.41 -27.88 19.23
C LEU A 135 25.29 -26.72 19.65
N LYS A 136 24.96 -26.05 20.75
CA LYS A 136 25.91 -25.14 21.39
C LYS A 136 27.21 -25.92 21.52
N GLN A 137 28.21 -25.55 20.74
CA GLN A 137 29.55 -26.02 21.04
C GLN A 137 29.83 -25.43 22.43
N ALA A 138 29.98 -26.31 23.41
CA ALA A 138 30.17 -25.94 24.80
C ALA A 138 31.50 -25.22 25.06
N ASP A 139 32.34 -25.16 24.04
CA ASP A 139 33.67 -24.58 24.09
C ASP A 139 33.77 -23.47 23.04
N ASP A 140 34.44 -22.39 23.44
CA ASP A 140 34.89 -21.24 22.63
C ASP A 140 34.02 -19.97 22.71
N GLY A 141 33.89 -19.42 23.92
CA GLY A 141 33.96 -17.97 24.16
C GLY A 141 32.78 -17.09 23.72
N GLU A 142 32.02 -16.61 24.72
CA GLU A 142 31.18 -15.39 24.67
C GLU A 142 30.46 -15.06 23.34
N ASP A 143 29.57 -15.95 22.87
CA ASP A 143 28.50 -15.51 21.96
C ASP A 143 27.10 -15.87 22.51
N ASP A 144 26.26 -14.84 22.57
CA ASP A 144 25.20 -14.61 23.55
C ASP A 144 23.88 -15.30 23.18
N THR A 145 23.89 -16.63 23.12
CA THR A 145 22.66 -17.41 22.93
C THR A 145 22.36 -18.22 24.18
N ARG A 146 21.66 -17.66 25.19
CA ARG A 146 21.24 -18.45 26.37
C ARG A 146 20.27 -19.57 25.97
N SER A 147 20.54 -20.77 26.47
CA SER A 147 19.77 -21.99 26.22
C SER A 147 18.54 -21.98 27.11
N LEU A 148 17.38 -21.79 26.49
CA LEU A 148 16.11 -22.23 27.04
C LEU A 148 15.74 -23.54 26.35
N ASP A 149 15.38 -24.54 27.15
CA ASP A 149 14.79 -25.79 26.70
C ASP A 149 13.68 -25.48 25.66
N PRO A 150 13.75 -26.00 24.42
CA PRO A 150 12.83 -25.64 23.34
C PRO A 150 11.37 -26.04 23.59
N PHE A 151 11.08 -26.84 24.62
CA PHE A 151 9.74 -27.32 24.92
C PHE A 151 9.23 -27.02 26.33
N GLN A 152 9.94 -26.21 27.13
CA GLN A 152 9.42 -25.84 28.45
C GLN A 152 8.30 -24.78 28.30
N PRO A 153 7.03 -25.10 28.61
CA PRO A 153 5.96 -24.12 28.56
C PRO A 153 6.28 -23.01 29.55
N CYS A 154 6.26 -21.77 29.07
CA CYS A 154 6.37 -20.60 29.93
C CYS A 154 5.12 -20.58 30.81
N SER A 155 5.26 -20.99 32.07
CA SER A 155 4.23 -20.83 33.08
C SER A 155 3.95 -19.33 33.22
N THR A 156 2.83 -18.90 32.67
CA THR A 156 2.25 -17.58 32.91
C THR A 156 1.72 -17.55 34.34
N ASP A 157 2.58 -17.21 35.30
CA ASP A 157 2.17 -16.62 36.59
C ASP A 157 3.41 -16.15 37.37
N THR A 158 4.05 -15.09 36.87
CA THR A 158 4.95 -14.31 37.72
C THR A 158 4.62 -12.83 37.55
N SER A 159 3.97 -12.31 38.58
CA SER A 159 3.49 -10.93 38.70
C SER A 159 4.53 -9.90 38.31
N LEU A 160 4.08 -8.91 37.53
CA LEU A 160 4.80 -7.76 36.98
C LEU A 160 5.33 -6.75 38.03
N SER A 161 5.54 -7.15 39.29
CA SER A 161 5.83 -6.22 40.39
C SER A 161 7.28 -6.23 40.92
N ASP A 162 8.17 -7.13 40.47
CA ASP A 162 9.44 -7.39 41.18
C ASP A 162 10.77 -7.14 40.41
N LEU A 163 10.78 -6.31 39.37
CA LEU A 163 12.03 -5.94 38.68
C LEU A 163 12.47 -4.51 38.98
N GLY A 164 12.86 -4.31 40.24
CA GLY A 164 13.56 -3.12 40.72
C GLY A 164 14.69 -3.47 41.68
N ASN A 165 15.67 -4.30 41.29
CA ASN A 165 17.04 -4.14 41.82
C ASN A 165 18.10 -5.06 41.18
N GLY A 166 19.22 -4.44 40.81
CA GLY A 166 20.60 -4.93 40.98
C GLY A 166 20.97 -6.33 40.47
N GLY A 167 21.63 -6.39 39.30
CA GLY A 167 22.35 -7.59 38.88
C GLY A 167 23.21 -7.36 37.64
N ASN A 168 24.46 -6.93 37.85
CA ASN A 168 25.51 -6.81 36.85
C ASN A 168 25.80 -8.16 36.18
N GLY A 169 25.31 -8.34 34.96
CA GLY A 169 25.79 -9.37 34.04
C GLY A 169 25.76 -8.77 32.64
N ASN A 170 26.93 -8.74 31.98
CA ASN A 170 27.14 -8.32 30.59
C ASN A 170 26.20 -9.10 29.65
N THR A 171 24.98 -8.60 29.55
CA THR A 171 24.00 -9.02 28.56
C THR A 171 24.28 -8.10 27.38
N THR A 172 24.71 -8.65 26.25
CA THR A 172 24.89 -7.79 25.07
C THR A 172 23.56 -7.07 24.83
N ALA A 173 23.66 -5.78 24.50
CA ALA A 173 22.55 -4.84 24.46
C ALA A 173 21.60 -5.07 23.27
N TYR A 174 21.20 -6.32 23.03
CA TYR A 174 20.10 -6.75 22.18
C TYR A 174 18.85 -7.16 22.98
N ASN A 175 18.94 -7.32 24.31
CA ASN A 175 17.92 -8.03 25.10
C ASN A 175 16.92 -7.17 25.90
N ARG A 176 16.99 -5.83 25.86
CA ARG A 176 15.95 -4.98 26.49
C ARG A 176 15.05 -4.21 25.51
N ASP A 177 15.50 -4.08 24.26
CA ASP A 177 14.72 -3.56 23.13
C ASP A 177 14.52 -4.66 22.07
N LEU A 178 14.17 -5.89 22.50
CA LEU A 178 13.70 -6.94 21.57
C LEU A 178 12.38 -6.45 20.94
N ASP A 179 12.48 -5.68 19.87
CA ASP A 179 11.44 -5.13 18.97
C ASP A 179 10.00 -5.60 19.28
N ALA A 180 9.45 -5.15 20.43
CA ALA A 180 8.15 -5.41 21.09
C ALA A 180 7.47 -6.80 21.00
N GLY A 181 7.92 -7.71 20.15
CA GLY A 181 7.16 -8.88 19.68
C GLY A 181 8.02 -10.06 19.26
N ILE A 182 9.36 -9.96 19.22
CA ILE A 182 10.23 -11.13 19.03
C ILE A 182 10.40 -11.85 20.38
N GLN A 183 10.02 -13.12 20.43
CA GLN A 183 10.20 -13.99 21.60
C GLN A 183 11.56 -14.68 21.59
N ARG A 184 11.95 -15.26 20.45
CA ARG A 184 13.16 -16.08 20.32
C ARG A 184 13.57 -16.18 18.85
N VAL A 185 14.87 -16.32 18.60
CA VAL A 185 15.40 -16.66 17.26
C VAL A 185 16.10 -18.02 17.36
N LEU A 186 15.74 -18.93 16.46
CA LEU A 186 16.38 -20.24 16.31
C LEU A 186 17.07 -20.30 14.95
N THR A 187 18.38 -20.55 14.92
CA THR A 187 19.14 -20.67 13.68
C THR A 187 19.30 -22.13 13.32
N PHE A 188 18.71 -22.53 12.19
CA PHE A 188 18.82 -23.85 11.61
C PHE A 188 19.88 -23.82 10.50
N VAL A 189 20.70 -24.88 10.42
CA VAL A 189 21.76 -25.01 9.41
C VAL A 189 21.68 -26.39 8.76
N ASN A 190 21.80 -26.47 7.44
CA ASN A 190 21.84 -27.74 6.71
C ASN A 190 23.29 -28.19 6.39
N GLY A 191 23.45 -29.32 5.67
CA GLY A 191 24.75 -29.87 5.29
C GLY A 191 25.60 -28.94 4.41
N GLN A 192 24.97 -27.98 3.74
CA GLN A 192 25.58 -26.99 2.85
C GLN A 192 25.87 -25.65 3.57
N ASN A 193 25.72 -25.60 4.90
CA ASN A 193 25.89 -24.39 5.71
C ASN A 193 24.91 -23.24 5.34
N GLN A 194 23.78 -23.57 4.72
CA GLN A 194 22.72 -22.61 4.45
C GLN A 194 21.89 -22.42 5.73
N LYS A 195 21.56 -21.17 6.05
CA LYS A 195 20.95 -20.80 7.33
C LYS A 195 19.48 -20.43 7.15
N ILE A 196 18.62 -20.98 7.99
CA ILE A 196 17.24 -20.53 8.17
C ILE A 196 17.10 -20.03 9.60
N GLN A 197 16.76 -18.75 9.77
CA GLN A 197 16.45 -18.16 11.06
C GLN A 197 14.93 -18.23 11.29
N LEU A 198 14.51 -19.09 12.22
CA LEU A 198 13.13 -19.16 12.68
C LEU A 198 12.94 -18.16 13.82
N ILE A 199 12.31 -17.04 13.49
CA ILE A 199 12.04 -15.91 14.38
C ILE A 199 10.65 -16.11 14.97
N ILE A 200 10.64 -16.57 16.21
CA ILE A 200 9.42 -16.83 16.98
C ILE A 200 8.91 -15.53 17.56
N THR A 201 7.65 -15.22 17.30
CA THR A 201 6.99 -13.96 17.64
C THR A 201 5.88 -14.18 18.68
N ARG A 202 5.70 -13.19 19.56
CA ARG A 202 4.61 -13.11 20.56
C ARG A 202 3.32 -12.60 19.93
N THR A 203 3.43 -11.73 18.94
CA THR A 203 2.33 -11.11 18.20
C THR A 203 2.25 -11.69 16.79
N GLU A 204 1.39 -11.12 15.93
CA GLU A 204 1.35 -11.52 14.53
C GLU A 204 2.69 -11.21 13.83
N PRO A 205 3.21 -12.11 12.97
CA PRO A 205 4.49 -11.93 12.28
C PRO A 205 4.60 -10.58 11.54
N ILE A 206 3.50 -10.11 10.95
CA ILE A 206 3.44 -8.86 10.22
C ILE A 206 3.73 -7.65 11.13
N ASP A 207 3.36 -7.71 12.42
CA ASP A 207 3.59 -6.61 13.36
C ASP A 207 5.07 -6.41 13.63
N VAL A 208 5.79 -7.51 13.77
CA VAL A 208 7.24 -7.51 13.96
C VAL A 208 7.94 -6.97 12.71
N ILE A 209 7.49 -7.38 11.52
CA ILE A 209 8.08 -6.93 10.26
C ILE A 209 7.82 -5.44 10.02
N LEU A 210 6.59 -4.96 10.25
CA LEU A 210 6.25 -3.53 10.16
C LEU A 210 7.06 -2.70 11.17
N GLY A 211 7.51 -3.31 12.27
CA GLY A 211 8.44 -2.73 13.22
C GLY A 211 9.88 -2.60 12.71
N PHE A 212 10.23 -2.98 11.48
CA PHE A 212 11.61 -2.88 11.03
C PHE A 212 12.12 -1.45 10.80
N TYR A 213 13.44 -1.31 10.81
CA TYR A 213 14.11 -0.01 10.81
C TYR A 213 14.06 0.73 9.47
N CYS A 214 13.80 0.09 8.33
CA CYS A 214 13.66 0.80 7.05
C CYS A 214 12.81 0.08 6.01
N THR A 215 12.33 0.83 5.01
CA THR A 215 11.48 0.32 3.92
C THR A 215 12.13 -0.80 3.10
N ALA A 216 13.46 -0.86 3.04
CA ALA A 216 14.18 -1.87 2.26
C ALA A 216 13.93 -3.30 2.75
N VAL A 217 13.56 -3.48 4.03
CA VAL A 217 13.24 -4.79 4.62
C VAL A 217 11.74 -5.00 4.85
N LEU A 218 10.89 -4.06 4.41
CA LEU A 218 9.43 -4.18 4.49
C LEU A 218 8.87 -4.93 3.28
N ASN A 219 9.40 -6.12 3.04
CA ASN A 219 8.93 -7.05 2.02
C ASN A 219 8.53 -8.33 2.74
N ILE A 220 7.42 -8.95 2.33
CA ILE A 220 6.97 -10.21 2.90
C ILE A 220 6.71 -11.25 1.81
N ALA A 221 6.98 -12.50 2.12
CA ALA A 221 6.58 -13.64 1.32
C ALA A 221 5.72 -14.56 2.20
N THR A 222 4.51 -14.79 1.74
CA THR A 222 3.58 -15.78 2.28
C THR A 222 3.80 -17.10 1.56
N ALA A 223 3.02 -18.14 1.90
CA ALA A 223 3.05 -19.37 1.15
C ALA A 223 2.64 -19.20 -0.32
N ASN A 224 1.82 -18.21 -0.70
CA ASN A 224 1.29 -18.10 -2.07
C ASN A 224 1.77 -16.87 -2.86
N ARG A 225 2.42 -15.89 -2.23
CA ARG A 225 2.85 -14.66 -2.91
C ARG A 225 3.96 -13.92 -2.17
N ILE A 226 4.67 -13.09 -2.92
CA ILE A 226 5.56 -12.03 -2.43
C ILE A 226 4.83 -10.69 -2.51
N VAL A 227 5.02 -9.85 -1.50
CA VAL A 227 4.54 -8.47 -1.44
C VAL A 227 5.67 -7.54 -1.02
N SER A 228 5.94 -6.52 -1.82
CA SER A 228 6.71 -5.34 -1.39
C SER A 228 5.75 -4.22 -1.00
N LEU A 229 5.92 -3.65 0.19
CA LEU A 229 5.04 -2.59 0.69
C LEU A 229 5.38 -1.21 0.11
N TYR A 230 6.65 -1.02 -0.29
CA TYR A 230 7.22 0.24 -0.81
C TYR A 230 8.10 -0.02 -2.04
N PRO A 231 7.56 -0.61 -3.12
CA PRO A 231 8.35 -1.05 -4.26
C PRO A 231 8.98 0.10 -5.05
N ASN A 232 8.31 1.26 -5.17
CA ASN A 232 8.84 2.38 -5.94
C ASN A 232 10.01 3.03 -5.20
N THR A 233 9.86 3.34 -3.90
CA THR A 233 10.97 3.88 -3.09
C THR A 233 12.10 2.87 -3.01
N THR A 234 11.80 1.59 -2.73
CA THR A 234 12.84 0.59 -2.45
C THR A 234 13.57 0.10 -3.70
N PHE A 235 12.86 -0.18 -4.79
CA PHE A 235 13.46 -0.87 -5.95
C PHE A 235 13.61 0.00 -7.19
N VAL A 236 12.77 1.03 -7.36
CA VAL A 236 12.91 1.99 -8.46
C VAL A 236 13.89 3.09 -8.06
N ARG A 237 13.61 3.81 -6.95
CA ARG A 237 14.44 4.91 -6.46
C ARG A 237 15.68 4.45 -5.68
N LYS A 238 15.74 3.17 -5.29
CA LYS A 238 16.83 2.60 -4.46
C LYS A 238 17.03 3.37 -3.15
N GLU A 239 15.95 3.81 -2.53
CA GLU A 239 15.96 4.51 -1.25
C GLU A 239 15.56 3.57 -0.11
N ALA A 240 16.31 3.61 0.98
CA ALA A 240 15.98 2.94 2.24
C ALA A 240 15.55 4.00 3.26
N VAL A 241 14.23 4.19 3.41
CA VAL A 241 13.67 5.19 4.33
C VAL A 241 13.65 4.62 5.74
N TYR A 242 14.35 5.26 6.67
CA TYR A 242 14.48 4.80 8.04
C TYR A 242 13.28 5.21 8.89
N LEU A 243 12.68 4.23 9.56
CA LEU A 243 11.41 4.33 10.29
C LEU A 243 11.60 4.31 11.82
N LYS A 244 12.85 4.18 12.26
CA LYS A 244 13.25 4.09 13.67
C LYS A 244 14.40 5.04 13.95
N LYS A 245 14.54 5.41 15.22
CA LYS A 245 15.69 6.16 15.72
C LYS A 245 16.98 5.39 15.43
N TRP A 246 18.07 6.15 15.29
CA TRP A 246 19.40 5.60 15.09
C TRP A 246 19.85 4.85 16.35
N THR A 247 20.05 3.55 16.21
CA THR A 247 20.74 2.70 17.19
C THR A 247 21.98 2.11 16.53
N ALA A 248 22.87 1.48 17.33
CA ALA A 248 24.01 0.75 16.77
C ALA A 248 23.57 -0.33 15.76
N ALA A 249 22.43 -0.99 16.01
CA ALA A 249 21.85 -1.97 15.09
C ALA A 249 21.36 -1.31 13.80
N THR A 250 20.62 -0.20 13.90
CA THR A 250 20.16 0.58 12.74
C THR A 250 21.34 1.07 11.90
N LEU A 251 22.44 1.51 12.53
CA LEU A 251 23.64 1.98 11.82
C LEU A 251 24.37 0.84 11.10
N ARG A 252 24.45 -0.36 11.71
CA ARG A 252 24.99 -1.55 11.02
C ARG A 252 24.14 -1.90 9.80
N ALA A 253 22.82 -1.87 9.95
CA ALA A 253 21.90 -2.12 8.85
C ALA A 253 22.02 -1.06 7.75
N LYS A 254 22.19 0.21 8.12
CA LYS A 254 22.51 1.31 7.20
C LYS A 254 23.72 1.01 6.35
N THR A 255 24.85 0.76 6.99
CA THR A 255 26.09 0.42 6.28
C THR A 255 25.90 -0.82 5.39
N LYS A 256 25.13 -1.82 5.85
CA LYS A 256 24.81 -3.03 5.07
C LYS A 256 24.05 -2.70 3.79
N TYR A 257 22.99 -1.89 3.83
CA TYR A 257 22.18 -1.58 2.65
C TYR A 257 22.82 -0.54 1.72
N GLU A 258 23.60 0.41 2.26
CA GLU A 258 24.40 1.34 1.46
C GLU A 258 25.43 0.62 0.61
N LYS A 259 26.14 -0.36 1.19
CA LYS A 259 27.06 -1.23 0.44
C LYS A 259 26.38 -2.03 -0.67
N ARG A 260 25.07 -2.25 -0.58
CA ARG A 260 24.29 -2.96 -1.61
C ARG A 260 23.62 -2.00 -2.61
N GLY A 261 23.94 -0.70 -2.54
CA GLY A 261 23.50 0.31 -3.51
C GLY A 261 22.21 1.05 -3.16
N TRP A 262 21.75 0.99 -1.90
CA TRP A 262 20.63 1.82 -1.45
C TRP A 262 21.12 3.14 -0.86
N THR A 263 20.41 4.23 -1.17
CA THR A 263 20.61 5.51 -0.51
C THR A 263 19.79 5.57 0.78
N SER A 264 20.45 5.87 1.90
CA SER A 264 19.76 6.03 3.17
C SER A 264 19.00 7.34 3.23
N VAL A 265 17.70 7.26 3.53
CA VAL A 265 16.82 8.43 3.66
C VAL A 265 16.31 8.47 5.08
N SER A 266 16.62 9.53 5.82
CA SER A 266 16.18 9.73 7.21
C SER A 266 14.90 10.57 7.31
N MET A 267 14.57 11.31 6.26
CA MET A 267 13.46 12.25 6.21
C MET A 267 12.68 12.07 4.92
N ILE A 268 11.35 12.08 5.02
CA ILE A 268 10.47 12.12 3.86
C ILE A 268 10.16 13.60 3.60
N SER A 269 10.24 14.04 2.34
CA SER A 269 9.90 15.41 2.00
C SER A 269 8.43 15.70 2.30
N ALA A 270 8.12 16.95 2.66
CA ALA A 270 6.74 17.37 2.88
C ALA A 270 5.85 17.06 1.67
N GLU A 271 6.36 17.27 0.45
CA GLU A 271 5.70 16.91 -0.80
C GLU A 271 5.36 15.42 -0.88
N ALA A 272 6.30 14.52 -0.57
CA ALA A 272 6.07 13.08 -0.60
C ALA A 272 5.09 12.63 0.50
N CYS A 273 5.07 13.31 1.65
CA CYS A 273 4.14 13.04 2.74
C CYS A 273 2.71 13.49 2.42
N THR A 274 2.53 14.65 1.80
CA THR A 274 1.20 15.23 1.50
C THR A 274 0.61 14.78 0.18
N ASN A 275 1.44 14.33 -0.77
CA ASN A 275 0.96 13.81 -2.05
C ASN A 275 0.30 12.44 -1.87
N TYR A 276 -1.03 12.40 -1.93
CA TYR A 276 -1.83 11.18 -1.79
C TYR A 276 -1.46 10.05 -2.79
N TYR A 277 -0.86 10.37 -3.93
CA TYR A 277 -0.40 9.38 -4.92
C TYR A 277 1.01 8.86 -4.64
N HIS A 278 1.73 9.44 -3.69
CA HIS A 278 3.06 8.97 -3.30
C HIS A 278 2.95 7.78 -2.34
N GLU A 279 3.81 6.76 -2.48
CA GLU A 279 3.72 5.58 -1.59
C GLU A 279 4.12 5.88 -0.14
N LEU A 280 4.94 6.91 0.08
CA LEU A 280 5.35 7.41 1.41
C LEU A 280 4.39 8.45 2.01
N SER A 281 3.23 8.69 1.38
CA SER A 281 2.24 9.63 1.91
C SER A 281 1.71 9.18 3.28
N SER A 282 1.19 10.11 4.08
CA SER A 282 0.62 9.81 5.41
C SER A 282 -0.71 9.04 5.42
N LYS A 283 -1.19 8.63 4.24
CA LYS A 283 -2.41 7.84 4.08
C LYS A 283 -2.30 6.47 4.74
N ILE A 284 -3.47 5.93 5.11
CA ILE A 284 -3.61 4.54 5.51
C ILE A 284 -3.37 3.65 4.28
N ARG A 285 -2.37 2.79 4.40
CA ARG A 285 -1.96 1.74 3.46
C ARG A 285 -2.47 0.40 3.97
N TRP A 286 -2.66 -0.55 3.08
CA TRP A 286 -3.01 -1.94 3.44
C TRP A 286 -2.37 -2.90 2.45
N LEU A 287 -2.31 -4.19 2.84
CA LEU A 287 -1.68 -5.19 2.01
C LEU A 287 -2.43 -5.37 0.69
N GLY A 288 -1.71 -5.17 -0.42
CA GLY A 288 -2.28 -5.30 -1.77
C GLY A 288 -2.92 -4.02 -2.31
N ASP A 289 -2.78 -2.88 -1.63
CA ASP A 289 -3.17 -1.60 -2.22
C ASP A 289 -2.38 -1.28 -3.50
N ARG A 290 -2.80 -0.24 -4.24
CA ARG A 290 -2.20 0.16 -5.52
C ARG A 290 -0.72 0.54 -5.46
N HIS A 291 -0.18 0.75 -4.26
CA HIS A 291 1.21 1.12 -4.02
C HIS A 291 2.05 -0.08 -3.58
N CYS A 292 1.44 -1.24 -3.31
CA CYS A 292 2.16 -2.49 -3.11
C CYS A 292 2.55 -3.10 -4.46
N TRP A 293 3.59 -3.93 -4.45
CA TRP A 293 3.91 -4.81 -5.57
C TRP A 293 3.75 -6.27 -5.16
N THR A 294 2.81 -6.96 -5.79
CA THR A 294 2.51 -8.36 -5.51
C THR A 294 2.93 -9.27 -6.67
N VAL A 295 3.52 -10.41 -6.30
CA VAL A 295 3.88 -11.50 -7.21
C VAL A 295 3.36 -12.81 -6.64
N ASP A 296 2.46 -13.48 -7.37
CA ASP A 296 1.95 -14.77 -6.95
C ASP A 296 2.95 -15.88 -7.28
N PHE A 297 3.09 -16.82 -6.35
CA PHE A 297 3.79 -18.07 -6.53
C PHE A 297 2.89 -19.11 -7.22
N ARG A 298 3.50 -20.25 -7.60
CA ARG A 298 2.73 -21.38 -8.10
C ARG A 298 1.78 -21.90 -6.99
N PRO A 299 0.49 -22.15 -7.27
CA PRO A 299 -0.44 -22.67 -6.27
C PRO A 299 0.05 -23.98 -5.65
N ILE A 300 -0.23 -24.18 -4.37
CA ILE A 300 0.08 -25.43 -3.66
C ILE A 300 -1.18 -26.28 -3.69
N PRO A 301 -1.15 -27.52 -4.21
CA PRO A 301 -2.32 -28.38 -4.26
C PRO A 301 -2.99 -28.54 -2.90
N GLY A 302 -4.32 -28.31 -2.83
CA GLY A 302 -5.11 -28.46 -1.61
C GLY A 302 -5.06 -27.28 -0.64
N ILE A 303 -4.21 -26.27 -0.87
CA ILE A 303 -4.12 -25.07 -0.03
C ILE A 303 -4.85 -23.94 -0.74
N LYS A 304 -5.81 -23.35 -0.05
CA LYS A 304 -6.56 -22.20 -0.56
C LYS A 304 -5.80 -20.90 -0.32
N ASP A 305 -6.05 -19.92 -1.19
CA ASP A 305 -5.40 -18.61 -1.11
C ASP A 305 -5.85 -17.74 0.08
N ASP A 306 -6.89 -18.14 0.79
CA ASP A 306 -7.51 -17.41 1.91
C ASP A 306 -6.84 -17.65 3.28
N ASN A 307 -5.82 -18.52 3.36
CA ASN A 307 -5.08 -18.83 4.59
C ASN A 307 -4.35 -17.63 5.23
N TYR A 308 -4.35 -16.46 4.60
CA TYR A 308 -3.75 -15.23 5.12
C TYR A 308 -4.76 -14.10 5.27
N ALA A 309 -6.02 -14.43 5.59
CA ALA A 309 -7.06 -13.43 5.82
C ALA A 309 -6.65 -12.38 6.85
N SER A 310 -5.92 -12.76 7.90
CA SER A 310 -5.33 -11.88 8.92
C SER A 310 -4.41 -10.80 8.33
N LEU A 311 -3.63 -11.12 7.28
CA LEU A 311 -2.78 -10.15 6.59
C LEU A 311 -3.60 -9.13 5.79
N THR A 312 -4.69 -9.57 5.16
CA THR A 312 -5.49 -8.71 4.29
C THR A 312 -6.22 -7.58 5.03
N VAL A 313 -6.41 -7.74 6.34
CA VAL A 313 -7.00 -6.71 7.22
C VAL A 313 -5.94 -5.83 7.91
N THR A 314 -4.66 -6.09 7.67
CA THR A 314 -3.58 -5.29 8.24
C THR A 314 -3.42 -3.98 7.47
N SER A 315 -3.51 -2.87 8.18
CA SER A 315 -3.20 -1.53 7.67
C SER A 315 -2.08 -0.84 8.46
N TRP A 316 -1.45 0.13 7.82
CA TRP A 316 -0.40 0.94 8.41
C TRP A 316 -0.37 2.32 7.76
N ASN A 317 0.21 3.31 8.42
CA ASN A 317 0.57 4.56 7.76
C ASN A 317 1.95 5.02 8.21
N ILE A 318 2.60 5.79 7.34
CA ILE A 318 3.80 6.50 7.73
C ILE A 318 3.38 7.81 8.40
N GLN A 319 3.98 8.11 9.54
CA GLN A 319 3.80 9.36 10.27
C GLN A 319 5.13 10.10 10.35
N CYS A 320 5.07 11.41 10.22
CA CYS A 320 6.20 12.31 10.43
C CYS A 320 5.91 13.20 11.63
N PRO A 321 6.01 12.66 12.88
CA PRO A 321 5.59 13.38 14.08
C PRO A 321 6.50 14.58 14.41
N ALA A 322 7.71 14.60 13.88
CA ALA A 322 8.65 15.72 13.97
C ALA A 322 9.42 15.85 12.64
N PRO A 323 9.98 17.03 12.32
CA PRO A 323 10.70 17.28 11.06
C PRO A 323 11.78 16.24 10.74
N ASP A 324 12.44 15.72 11.77
CA ASP A 324 13.58 14.80 11.64
C ASP A 324 13.24 13.34 11.96
N SER A 325 11.95 12.97 11.99
CA SER A 325 11.55 11.61 12.33
C SER A 325 10.45 11.09 11.43
N VAL A 326 10.64 9.86 10.97
CA VAL A 326 9.66 9.06 10.26
C VAL A 326 9.38 7.84 11.12
N GLN A 327 8.11 7.54 11.33
CA GLN A 327 7.67 6.37 12.07
C GLN A 327 6.58 5.65 11.29
N LEU A 328 6.55 4.33 11.41
CA LEU A 328 5.45 3.54 10.90
C LEU A 328 4.47 3.28 12.05
N THR A 329 3.24 3.75 11.89
CA THR A 329 2.20 3.49 12.87
C THR A 329 1.26 2.45 12.29
N ARG A 330 1.17 1.31 12.96
CA ARG A 330 0.16 0.31 12.64
C ARG A 330 -1.19 0.84 13.13
N THR A 331 -2.17 0.72 12.26
CA THR A 331 -3.57 0.82 12.65
C THR A 331 -4.20 -0.50 12.29
N ASN A 332 -4.85 -1.16 13.25
CA ASN A 332 -5.78 -2.22 12.86
C ASN A 332 -6.98 -1.52 12.24
N MET A 333 -7.45 -1.98 11.08
CA MET A 333 -8.80 -1.66 10.64
C MET A 333 -9.78 -2.34 11.61
N HIS A 334 -9.95 -1.75 12.80
CA HIS A 334 -11.03 -2.09 13.72
C HIS A 334 -12.27 -1.42 13.16
N CYS A 335 -12.89 -2.06 12.18
CA CYS A 335 -14.16 -1.57 11.66
C CYS A 335 -15.25 -2.06 12.61
N ASP A 336 -15.49 -1.34 13.70
CA ASP A 336 -16.58 -1.63 14.66
C ASP A 336 -17.97 -1.64 13.98
N PHE A 337 -18.06 -1.06 12.77
CA PHE A 337 -19.25 -1.09 11.92
C PHE A 337 -19.48 -2.44 11.20
N LEU A 338 -18.44 -3.26 11.05
CA LEU A 338 -18.49 -4.49 10.25
C LEU A 338 -18.43 -5.72 11.16
N LYS A 339 -19.59 -6.14 11.68
CA LYS A 339 -19.79 -7.36 12.49
C LYS A 339 -19.43 -8.68 11.79
N LYS A 340 -18.83 -8.65 10.59
CA LYS A 340 -18.27 -9.79 9.85
C LYS A 340 -17.05 -9.34 9.03
N PRO A 341 -15.99 -10.16 8.92
CA PRO A 341 -14.85 -9.86 8.06
C PRO A 341 -15.32 -9.85 6.60
N LEU A 342 -15.35 -8.67 5.97
CA LEU A 342 -15.42 -8.57 4.52
C LEU A 342 -13.98 -8.56 4.00
N THR A 343 -13.65 -9.52 3.16
CA THR A 343 -12.59 -9.33 2.17
C THR A 343 -12.98 -8.09 1.36
N ILE A 344 -12.17 -7.03 1.41
CA ILE A 344 -12.39 -5.87 0.55
C ILE A 344 -12.13 -6.35 -0.88
N THR A 345 -13.20 -6.78 -1.56
CA THR A 345 -13.15 -7.02 -2.99
C THR A 345 -12.94 -5.68 -3.70
N ARG A 346 -12.36 -5.70 -4.90
CA ARG A 346 -12.24 -4.51 -5.77
C ARG A 346 -13.58 -3.77 -5.98
N GLU A 347 -14.70 -4.50 -5.84
CA GLU A 347 -16.07 -4.00 -5.90
C GLU A 347 -16.49 -3.28 -4.61
N SER A 348 -16.08 -3.80 -3.46
CA SER A 348 -16.24 -3.13 -2.16
C SER A 348 -15.38 -1.88 -2.08
N GLU A 349 -14.18 -1.89 -2.68
CA GLU A 349 -13.32 -0.72 -2.83
C GLU A 349 -14.03 0.36 -3.67
N LYS A 350 -14.59 0.00 -4.84
CA LYS A 350 -15.44 0.91 -5.64
C LYS A 350 -16.64 1.47 -4.86
N LYS A 351 -17.26 0.68 -3.97
CA LYS A 351 -18.37 1.12 -3.12
C LYS A 351 -17.93 2.00 -1.94
N LEU A 352 -16.72 1.79 -1.42
CA LEU A 352 -16.09 2.68 -0.44
C LEU A 352 -15.68 4.02 -1.09
N TRP A 353 -15.21 4.00 -2.34
CA TRP A 353 -14.97 5.21 -3.15
C TRP A 353 -16.24 6.00 -3.47
N THR A 354 -17.43 5.37 -3.40
CA THR A 354 -18.73 6.08 -3.49
C THR A 354 -19.22 6.67 -2.18
N TYR A 355 -18.58 6.37 -1.04
CA TYR A 355 -18.78 7.08 0.22
C TYR A 355 -17.78 8.24 0.31
N LEU A 356 -18.29 9.41 0.68
CA LEU A 356 -17.66 10.73 0.56
C LEU A 356 -16.20 10.78 1.06
N CYS A 357 -15.33 11.48 0.32
CA CYS A 357 -14.53 12.62 0.85
C CYS A 357 -13.44 13.16 -0.10
N PHE A 358 -13.05 12.52 -1.21
CA PHE A 358 -11.91 13.04 -2.00
C PHE A 358 -12.08 12.88 -3.51
N GLY A 359 -12.55 13.95 -4.15
CA GLY A 359 -12.31 14.21 -5.57
C GLY A 359 -11.83 15.64 -5.71
N THR A 360 -10.57 15.83 -6.09
CA THR A 360 -10.11 17.11 -6.64
C THR A 360 -10.04 17.00 -8.16
N ILE A 361 -10.69 17.96 -8.79
CA ILE A 361 -10.65 18.29 -10.22
C ILE A 361 -9.25 18.84 -10.52
N GLU A 362 -8.65 18.45 -11.64
CA GLU A 362 -7.39 19.08 -12.06
C GLU A 362 -7.64 20.55 -12.45
N PRO A 363 -6.82 21.52 -11.95
CA PRO A 363 -7.04 22.95 -12.17
C PRO A 363 -7.16 23.34 -13.65
N THR A 364 -6.44 22.64 -14.53
CA THR A 364 -6.36 22.93 -15.97
C THR A 364 -7.67 22.63 -16.71
N SER A 365 -8.51 21.74 -16.18
CA SER A 365 -9.79 21.38 -16.78
C SER A 365 -10.90 22.40 -16.49
N LEU A 366 -10.79 23.14 -15.37
CA LEU A 366 -11.79 24.13 -14.96
C LEU A 366 -11.62 25.45 -15.71
N GLU A 367 -10.38 25.91 -15.92
CA GLU A 367 -10.10 27.12 -16.71
C GLU A 367 -10.51 26.96 -18.17
N GLN A 368 -10.25 25.78 -18.77
CA GLN A 368 -10.69 25.46 -20.14
C GLN A 368 -12.21 25.35 -20.28
N ALA A 369 -12.90 24.85 -19.24
CA ALA A 369 -14.37 24.81 -19.22
C ALA A 369 -15.00 26.21 -19.05
N LEU A 370 -14.32 27.11 -18.34
CA LEU A 370 -14.78 28.48 -18.09
C LEU A 370 -14.54 29.43 -19.28
N GLU A 371 -13.48 29.22 -20.06
CA GLU A 371 -13.21 30.00 -21.28
C GLU A 371 -14.20 29.73 -22.42
N GLY A 372 -14.87 28.57 -22.41
CA GLY A 372 -15.86 28.18 -23.43
C GLY A 372 -17.25 28.82 -23.29
N LEU A 373 -17.56 29.47 -22.17
CA LEU A 373 -18.87 30.06 -21.90
C LEU A 373 -18.94 31.54 -22.36
N ALA A 374 -19.21 31.75 -23.65
CA ALA A 374 -19.34 33.08 -24.23
C ALA A 374 -20.60 33.84 -23.75
N ILE A 375 -20.38 35.08 -23.29
CA ILE A 375 -21.17 36.35 -23.34
C ILE A 375 -22.71 36.33 -23.13
N GLY A 376 -23.46 35.36 -23.64
CA GLY A 376 -24.92 35.29 -23.54
C GLY A 376 -25.45 35.01 -22.12
N GLU A 377 -24.69 34.29 -21.29
CA GLU A 377 -25.13 33.90 -19.94
C GLU A 377 -24.87 34.97 -18.88
N ARG A 378 -23.92 35.89 -19.13
CA ARG A 378 -23.69 37.07 -18.27
C ARG A 378 -24.94 37.94 -18.15
N THR A 379 -25.81 37.96 -19.15
CA THR A 379 -27.03 38.79 -19.14
C THR A 379 -28.15 38.21 -18.25
N ALA A 380 -28.16 36.89 -18.04
CA ALA A 380 -29.11 36.22 -17.14
C ALA A 380 -28.71 36.39 -15.67
N ALA A 381 -27.42 36.26 -15.36
CA ALA A 381 -26.87 36.49 -14.03
C ALA A 381 -27.06 37.96 -13.56
N VAL A 382 -26.78 38.94 -14.42
CA VAL A 382 -26.95 40.37 -14.11
C VAL A 382 -28.43 40.77 -13.93
N ARG A 383 -29.37 40.09 -14.61
CA ARG A 383 -30.82 40.29 -14.38
C ARG A 383 -31.30 39.68 -13.06
N HIS A 384 -30.66 38.61 -12.59
CA HIS A 384 -30.96 38.00 -11.30
C HIS A 384 -30.39 38.85 -10.13
N GLU A 385 -29.22 39.44 -10.32
CA GLU A 385 -28.54 40.30 -9.34
C GLU A 385 -29.32 41.59 -9.06
N LYS A 386 -29.81 42.28 -10.11
CA LYS A 386 -30.70 43.46 -9.94
C LYS A 386 -32.02 43.14 -9.22
N ARG A 387 -32.51 41.89 -9.33
CA ARG A 387 -33.70 41.42 -8.62
C ARG A 387 -33.42 41.12 -7.14
N LEU A 388 -32.20 40.72 -6.80
CA LEU A 388 -31.77 40.45 -5.43
C LEU A 388 -31.49 41.76 -4.66
N ASP A 389 -30.89 42.75 -5.31
CA ASP A 389 -30.65 44.06 -4.71
C ASP A 389 -31.94 44.81 -4.37
N THR A 390 -32.98 44.66 -5.21
CA THR A 390 -34.30 45.23 -4.93
C THR A 390 -34.98 44.56 -3.73
N LYS A 391 -34.65 43.30 -3.43
CA LYS A 391 -35.25 42.49 -2.35
C LYS A 391 -34.46 42.53 -1.03
N ARG A 392 -33.14 42.76 -1.06
CA ARG A 392 -32.28 42.93 0.13
C ARG A 392 -32.65 44.14 1.01
N SER A 393 -33.46 45.07 0.50
CA SER A 393 -33.91 46.26 1.26
C SER A 393 -35.01 45.98 2.30
N ARG A 394 -35.48 44.74 2.46
CA ARG A 394 -36.43 44.35 3.51
C ARG A 394 -35.86 43.21 4.35
N ALA A 395 -35.69 43.46 5.64
CA ALA A 395 -35.12 42.50 6.58
C ALA A 395 -35.99 41.23 6.67
N TYR A 396 -35.37 40.06 6.47
CA TYR A 396 -36.01 38.78 6.67
C TYR A 396 -35.30 37.96 7.76
N GLY A 397 -36.08 37.15 8.48
CA GLY A 397 -35.61 36.19 9.47
C GLY A 397 -35.00 34.92 8.84
N PRO A 398 -34.39 34.06 9.69
CA PRO A 398 -33.56 32.91 9.28
C PRO A 398 -34.24 31.90 8.34
N ASP A 399 -35.57 31.75 8.41
CA ASP A 399 -36.32 30.84 7.53
C ASP A 399 -36.30 31.28 6.05
N SER A 400 -36.03 32.56 5.77
CA SER A 400 -35.98 33.09 4.40
C SER A 400 -34.72 32.66 3.63
N VAL A 401 -33.60 32.46 4.33
CA VAL A 401 -32.31 32.12 3.71
C VAL A 401 -32.32 30.70 3.19
N GLN A 402 -32.99 29.80 3.93
CA GLN A 402 -33.15 28.40 3.55
C GLN A 402 -34.09 28.27 2.34
N ASP A 403 -35.20 29.00 2.34
CA ASP A 403 -36.12 29.10 1.21
C ASP A 403 -35.47 29.70 -0.05
N GLU A 404 -34.56 30.66 0.12
CA GLU A 404 -33.85 31.31 -0.99
C GLU A 404 -32.74 30.41 -1.56
N ALA A 405 -32.03 29.66 -0.70
CA ALA A 405 -31.08 28.62 -1.14
C ALA A 405 -31.78 27.50 -1.93
N VAL A 406 -32.96 27.05 -1.48
CA VAL A 406 -33.75 26.04 -2.20
C VAL A 406 -34.24 26.58 -3.55
N ARG A 407 -34.67 27.84 -3.63
CA ARG A 407 -35.06 28.47 -4.91
C ARG A 407 -33.88 28.66 -5.85
N PHE A 408 -32.73 29.10 -5.34
CA PHE A 408 -31.50 29.24 -6.11
C PHE A 408 -31.05 27.90 -6.72
N LEU A 409 -31.05 26.83 -5.91
CA LEU A 409 -30.73 25.48 -6.38
C LEU A 409 -31.73 24.95 -7.42
N ARG A 410 -33.02 25.27 -7.27
CA ARG A 410 -34.06 24.90 -8.24
C ARG A 410 -33.86 25.62 -9.59
N ASP A 411 -33.47 26.88 -9.55
CA ASP A 411 -33.34 27.71 -10.76
C ASP A 411 -31.99 27.47 -11.48
N LEU A 412 -30.96 27.02 -10.74
CA LEU A 412 -29.65 26.62 -11.30
C LEU A 412 -29.67 25.21 -11.92
N TYR A 413 -30.61 24.35 -11.49
CA TYR A 413 -30.72 22.95 -11.91
C TYR A 413 -30.85 22.73 -13.44
N PRO A 414 -31.69 23.47 -14.18
CA PRO A 414 -31.85 23.26 -15.63
C PRO A 414 -30.59 23.66 -16.43
N VAL A 415 -29.82 24.63 -15.93
CA VAL A 415 -28.58 25.11 -16.56
C VAL A 415 -27.48 24.05 -16.39
N LEU A 416 -27.35 23.49 -15.19
CA LEU A 416 -26.39 22.44 -14.90
C LEU A 416 -26.73 21.12 -15.61
N ASP A 417 -28.02 20.79 -15.78
CA ASP A 417 -28.46 19.60 -16.54
C ASP A 417 -28.13 19.72 -18.05
N ASP A 418 -28.22 20.92 -18.65
CA ASP A 418 -27.85 21.12 -20.05
C ASP A 418 -26.33 21.04 -20.29
N VAL A 419 -25.53 21.56 -19.35
CA VAL A 419 -24.06 21.45 -19.37
C VAL A 419 -23.63 19.99 -19.19
N ALA A 420 -24.26 19.26 -18.27
CA ALA A 420 -24.02 17.85 -18.00
C ALA A 420 -24.32 16.92 -19.19
N ARG A 421 -25.19 17.31 -20.14
CA ARG A 421 -25.47 16.51 -21.35
C ARG A 421 -24.34 16.55 -22.38
N LYS A 422 -23.44 17.53 -22.29
CA LYS A 422 -22.41 17.81 -23.30
C LYS A 422 -21.02 17.31 -22.89
N ASP A 423 -20.83 16.88 -21.64
CA ASP A 423 -19.56 16.40 -21.09
C ASP A 423 -19.80 15.23 -20.10
N ASP A 424 -19.15 14.09 -20.36
CA ASP A 424 -19.37 12.85 -19.60
C ASP A 424 -18.89 12.92 -18.14
N ILE A 425 -17.92 13.78 -17.84
CA ILE A 425 -17.39 13.98 -16.47
C ILE A 425 -18.34 14.87 -15.68
N LEU A 426 -18.85 15.94 -16.30
CA LEU A 426 -19.86 16.81 -15.68
C LEU A 426 -21.20 16.10 -15.50
N ARG A 427 -21.57 15.17 -16.41
CA ARG A 427 -22.74 14.30 -16.25
C ARG A 427 -22.67 13.46 -14.98
N GLU A 428 -21.52 12.87 -14.73
CA GLU A 428 -21.28 12.02 -13.57
C GLU A 428 -21.28 12.83 -12.27
N MET A 429 -20.71 14.04 -12.27
CA MET A 429 -20.80 14.98 -11.14
C MET A 429 -22.23 15.44 -10.87
N PHE A 430 -23.02 15.72 -11.91
CA PHE A 430 -24.40 16.19 -11.77
C PHE A 430 -25.34 15.08 -11.26
N ASN A 431 -25.15 13.84 -11.71
CA ASN A 431 -25.87 12.68 -11.17
C ASN A 431 -25.61 12.47 -9.67
N ARG A 432 -24.39 12.78 -9.21
CA ARG A 432 -24.03 12.74 -7.77
C ARG A 432 -24.69 13.87 -6.99
N PHE A 433 -24.75 15.09 -7.53
CA PHE A 433 -25.46 16.21 -6.91
C PHE A 433 -26.98 15.97 -6.78
N ARG A 434 -27.59 15.35 -7.80
CA ARG A 434 -29.00 14.93 -7.80
C ARG A 434 -29.31 13.93 -6.67
N LEU A 435 -28.42 12.97 -6.41
CA LEU A 435 -28.56 12.00 -5.32
C LEU A 435 -28.48 12.67 -3.94
N THR A 436 -27.54 13.60 -3.73
CA THR A 436 -27.42 14.34 -2.46
C THR A 436 -28.65 15.20 -2.17
N ARG A 437 -29.26 15.81 -3.20
CA ARG A 437 -30.51 16.57 -3.07
C ARG A 437 -31.68 15.69 -2.61
N MET A 438 -31.83 14.50 -3.19
CA MET A 438 -32.89 13.56 -2.81
C MET A 438 -32.75 13.10 -1.35
N THR A 439 -31.52 12.93 -0.87
CA THR A 439 -31.25 12.60 0.53
C THR A 439 -31.56 13.77 1.47
N TYR A 440 -31.23 15.01 1.07
CA TYR A 440 -31.50 16.23 1.84
C TYR A 440 -33.01 16.52 1.99
N GLU A 441 -33.79 16.34 0.92
CA GLU A 441 -35.26 16.49 0.93
C GLU A 441 -35.97 15.44 1.81
N SER A 442 -35.25 14.40 2.27
CA SER A 442 -35.78 13.29 3.08
C SER A 442 -35.28 13.24 4.54
N ALA A 443 -34.42 14.18 4.98
CA ALA A 443 -33.79 14.14 6.30
C ALA A 443 -34.60 14.90 7.38
N PRO A 444 -34.67 14.40 8.64
CA PRO A 444 -35.42 15.05 9.71
C PRO A 444 -34.76 16.35 10.22
N GLU A 445 -35.59 17.34 10.59
CA GLU A 445 -35.23 18.74 10.91
C GLU A 445 -34.08 18.93 11.92
N LYS A 446 -33.84 17.99 12.83
CA LYS A 446 -32.85 18.13 13.92
C LYS A 446 -31.38 17.95 13.48
N LEU A 447 -31.12 17.53 12.25
CA LEU A 447 -29.75 17.40 11.69
C LEU A 447 -29.30 18.63 10.87
N LEU A 448 -30.13 19.67 10.76
CA LEU A 448 -29.90 20.81 9.86
C LEU A 448 -29.09 21.97 10.46
N GLN A 449 -28.89 22.03 11.79
CA GLN A 449 -28.23 23.18 12.43
C GLN A 449 -26.69 23.24 12.26
N PRO A 450 -25.93 22.13 12.32
CA PRO A 450 -24.46 22.19 12.10
C PRO A 450 -24.10 22.43 10.62
N THR A 451 -25.01 22.13 9.71
CA THR A 451 -24.78 22.12 8.25
C THR A 451 -24.99 23.48 7.60
N GLY A 452 -25.81 24.36 8.17
CA GLY A 452 -25.96 25.74 7.68
C GLY A 452 -24.65 26.54 7.72
N HIS A 453 -23.82 26.29 8.74
CA HIS A 453 -22.52 26.95 8.87
C HIS A 453 -21.53 26.49 7.79
N VAL A 454 -21.54 25.18 7.48
CA VAL A 454 -20.70 24.59 6.42
C VAL A 454 -21.11 25.10 5.04
N VAL A 455 -22.41 25.16 4.75
CA VAL A 455 -22.91 25.70 3.47
C VAL A 455 -22.55 27.19 3.34
N THR A 456 -22.66 27.97 4.40
CA THR A 456 -22.28 29.39 4.39
C THR A 456 -20.77 29.57 4.15
N GLN A 457 -19.91 28.74 4.74
CA GLN A 457 -18.46 28.77 4.51
C GLN A 457 -18.09 28.35 3.08
N ILE A 458 -18.78 27.36 2.51
CA ILE A 458 -18.58 26.95 1.12
C ILE A 458 -19.00 28.08 0.17
N LEU A 459 -20.16 28.71 0.40
CA LEU A 459 -20.63 29.83 -0.42
C LEU A 459 -19.69 31.03 -0.33
N GLN A 460 -19.18 31.35 0.87
CA GLN A 460 -18.21 32.44 1.05
C GLN A 460 -16.90 32.16 0.31
N CYS A 461 -16.36 30.93 0.39
CA CYS A 461 -15.13 30.59 -0.31
C CYS A 461 -15.33 30.57 -1.84
N ILE A 462 -16.51 30.20 -2.34
CA ILE A 462 -16.85 30.33 -3.77
C ILE A 462 -16.89 31.81 -4.18
N GLU A 463 -17.49 32.68 -3.36
CA GLU A 463 -17.53 34.13 -3.60
C GLU A 463 -16.12 34.75 -3.58
N ASP A 464 -15.26 34.32 -2.65
CA ASP A 464 -13.88 34.78 -2.53
C ASP A 464 -13.05 34.36 -3.75
N VAL A 465 -13.10 33.08 -4.16
CA VAL A 465 -12.42 32.60 -5.38
C VAL A 465 -12.92 33.35 -6.62
N LYS A 466 -14.22 33.65 -6.70
CA LYS A 466 -14.80 34.40 -7.83
C LYS A 466 -14.30 35.85 -7.88
N ASN A 467 -14.05 36.48 -6.72
CA ASN A 467 -13.67 37.88 -6.64
C ASN A 467 -12.15 38.10 -6.69
N THR A 468 -11.37 37.18 -6.13
CA THR A 468 -9.92 37.35 -5.94
C THR A 468 -9.08 36.29 -6.67
N GLY A 469 -9.70 35.24 -7.21
CA GLY A 469 -9.01 34.12 -7.86
C GLY A 469 -8.38 33.10 -6.89
N HIS A 470 -8.51 33.28 -5.56
CA HIS A 470 -7.98 32.37 -4.53
C HIS A 470 -8.73 32.53 -3.20
N CYS A 471 -8.72 31.51 -2.33
CA CYS A 471 -9.39 31.52 -1.01
C CYS A 471 -8.38 31.19 0.09
N ASP A 472 -8.11 32.17 0.98
CA ASP A 472 -7.04 32.12 1.99
C ASP A 472 -7.49 31.64 3.39
N GLN A 473 -8.72 31.13 3.54
CA GLN A 473 -9.26 30.74 4.86
C GLN A 473 -8.75 29.34 5.30
N PRO A 474 -8.09 29.22 6.47
CA PRO A 474 -7.73 27.92 7.02
C PRO A 474 -8.95 27.22 7.63
N TRP A 475 -9.18 25.97 7.24
CA TRP A 475 -10.30 25.18 7.74
C TRP A 475 -10.02 24.70 9.16
N SER A 476 -10.98 24.88 10.08
CA SER A 476 -10.85 24.34 11.44
C SER A 476 -11.03 22.82 11.44
N LEU A 477 -10.31 22.12 12.32
CA LEU A 477 -10.45 20.66 12.55
C LEU A 477 -11.90 20.24 12.86
N GLN A 478 -12.68 21.13 13.46
CA GLN A 478 -14.09 20.91 13.77
C GLN A 478 -14.97 20.94 12.51
N THR A 479 -14.63 21.79 11.52
CA THR A 479 -15.28 21.83 10.22
C THR A 479 -15.00 20.55 9.42
N MET A 480 -13.77 20.04 9.45
CA MET A 480 -13.40 18.80 8.74
C MET A 480 -14.10 17.56 9.33
N ALA A 481 -14.29 17.51 10.66
CA ALA A 481 -14.94 16.39 11.35
C ALA A 481 -16.48 16.35 11.19
N ILE A 482 -17.13 17.49 10.93
CA ILE A 482 -18.58 17.54 10.64
C ILE A 482 -18.87 17.22 9.17
N THR A 483 -17.88 17.41 8.30
CA THR A 483 -18.00 17.19 6.85
C THR A 483 -17.64 15.75 6.42
N SER A 484 -16.86 15.02 7.23
CA SER A 484 -16.63 13.57 7.09
C SER A 484 -17.76 12.76 7.70
#